data_AF-A0A1A8EE98-F1
#
_entry.id   AF-A0A1A8EE98-F1
#
_cell.length_a   1.000
_cell.length_b   1.000
_cell.length_c   1.000
_cell.angle_alpha   90.00
_cell.angle_beta   90.00
_cell.angle_gamma   90.00
#
_symmetry.space_group_name_H-M   'P 1'
#
loop_
_entity.id
_entity.type
_entity.pdbx_description
1 polymer ?
#
loop_
_entity_poly.entity_id
_entity_poly.type
_entity_poly.pdbx_seq_one_letter_code
_entity_poly.pdbx_strand_id
1 'polypeptide(L)'
;FEYITEEDKNRSPSKEEILNEAALHMESALKPQPKLFSLNDNVLLRAARANVLSQITVLNLHGNCLSEIKEICSLTALRHLTISCNKLTRLDDISHMPNLEVLDASFNEITTLEGLRGLAQLKQL
;
A
#
# COMPACT_ATOMS: atom_id res chain seq x y z
N PHE A 1 59.33 -2.81 7.12
CA PHE A 1 58.98 -3.82 8.13
C PHE A 1 59.00 -3.13 9.49
N GLU A 2 57.90 -2.50 9.87
CA GLU A 2 57.73 -1.91 11.20
C GLU A 2 56.62 -2.65 11.91
N TYR A 3 56.95 -3.17 13.10
CA TYR A 3 56.06 -3.89 13.99
C TYR A 3 55.13 -2.87 14.66
N ILE A 4 53.83 -2.93 14.36
CA ILE A 4 52.81 -2.22 15.14
C ILE A 4 52.57 -3.03 16.42
N THR A 5 52.76 -2.38 17.56
CA THR A 5 52.57 -2.89 18.92
C THR A 5 51.10 -3.20 19.20
N GLU A 6 50.84 -4.34 19.84
CA GLU A 6 49.52 -4.84 20.25
C GLU A 6 48.94 -4.05 21.45
N GLU A 7 48.79 -2.73 21.33
CA GLU A 7 48.12 -1.90 22.36
C GLU A 7 46.96 -1.03 21.82
N ASP A 8 46.71 -0.99 20.51
CA ASP A 8 45.59 -0.22 19.93
C ASP A 8 44.35 -1.07 19.55
N LYS A 9 44.26 -2.32 20.01
CA LYS A 9 43.10 -3.21 19.71
C LYS A 9 41.95 -3.15 20.70
N ASN A 10 42.00 -2.29 21.72
CA ASN A 10 40.98 -2.28 22.79
C ASN A 10 40.34 -0.92 23.04
N ARG A 11 40.25 -0.07 22.01
CA ARG A 11 39.30 1.04 22.05
C ARG A 11 37.91 0.49 21.76
N SER A 12 37.15 0.26 22.82
CA SER A 12 35.70 0.04 22.73
C SER A 12 35.11 1.19 21.90
N PRO A 13 34.38 0.92 20.80
CA PRO A 13 33.77 1.97 20.01
C PRO A 13 32.85 2.78 20.91
N SER A 14 32.97 4.10 20.81
CA SER A 14 32.15 5.02 21.59
C SER A 14 30.67 4.83 21.22
N LYS A 15 29.75 5.10 22.15
CA LYS A 15 28.30 4.90 21.96
C LYS A 15 27.75 5.58 20.68
N GLU A 16 28.41 6.62 20.20
CA GLU A 16 28.06 7.36 18.97
C GLU A 16 28.51 6.65 17.68
N GLU A 17 29.58 5.85 17.70
CA GLU A 17 30.01 5.05 16.55
C GLU A 17 29.13 3.80 16.36
N ILE A 18 28.65 3.21 17.47
CA ILE A 18 27.73 2.06 17.45
C ILE A 18 26.35 2.47 16.89
N LEU A 19 25.96 3.74 17.05
CA LEU A 19 24.68 4.25 16.56
C LEU A 19 24.65 4.40 15.02
N ASN A 20 25.81 4.55 14.38
CA ASN A 20 25.85 4.84 12.93
C ASN A 20 25.85 3.56 12.06
N GLU A 21 26.35 2.44 12.57
CA GLU A 21 26.27 1.15 11.87
C GLU A 21 24.89 0.48 11.99
N ALA A 22 24.17 0.72 13.08
CA ALA A 22 22.80 0.22 13.26
C ALA A 22 21.77 0.88 12.33
N ALA A 23 22.08 2.06 11.78
CA ALA A 23 21.18 2.79 10.87
C ALA A 23 21.24 2.31 9.42
N LEU A 24 22.28 1.54 9.04
CA LEU A 24 22.46 1.03 7.67
C LEU A 24 21.87 -0.38 7.46
N HIS A 25 21.41 -1.02 8.52
CA HIS A 25 20.63 -2.26 8.46
C HIS A 25 19.20 -2.04 8.99
N MET A 26 18.52 -0.99 8.49
CA MET A 26 17.06 -1.12 8.31
C MET A 26 16.83 -2.19 7.25
N GLU A 27 16.92 -3.44 7.68
CA GLU A 27 16.29 -4.57 7.02
C GLU A 27 14.86 -4.12 6.75
N SER A 28 14.59 -3.72 5.50
CA SER A 28 13.25 -3.53 4.97
C SER A 28 12.64 -4.92 4.81
N ALA A 29 12.54 -5.63 5.93
CA ALA A 29 11.75 -6.83 6.10
C ALA A 29 10.27 -6.42 6.11
N LEU A 30 9.83 -5.82 4.99
CA LEU A 30 8.49 -6.09 4.50
C LEU A 30 8.44 -7.60 4.37
N LYS A 31 7.87 -8.27 5.39
CA LYS A 31 7.36 -9.64 5.23
C LYS A 31 6.72 -9.69 3.86
N PRO A 32 7.10 -10.63 2.96
CA PRO A 32 6.53 -10.69 1.64
C PRO A 32 5.02 -10.82 1.81
N GLN A 33 4.31 -9.70 1.65
CA GLN A 33 2.87 -9.71 1.70
C GLN A 33 2.43 -10.45 0.44
N PRO A 34 1.45 -11.35 0.55
CA PRO A 34 0.92 -12.02 -0.62
C PRO A 34 0.45 -10.95 -1.60
N LYS A 35 1.15 -10.83 -2.74
CA LYS A 35 0.81 -9.86 -3.78
C LYS A 35 -0.50 -10.30 -4.39
N LEU A 36 -1.56 -9.52 -4.18
CA LEU A 36 -2.84 -9.80 -4.79
C LEU A 36 -2.79 -9.35 -6.26
N PHE A 37 -3.13 -10.25 -7.18
CA PHE A 37 -3.13 -9.97 -8.63
C PHE A 37 -4.52 -9.55 -9.13
N SER A 38 -5.58 -9.84 -8.37
CA SER A 38 -6.97 -9.44 -8.65
C SER A 38 -7.79 -9.50 -7.35
N LEU A 39 -8.64 -8.49 -7.14
CA LEU A 39 -9.78 -8.59 -6.23
C LEU A 39 -10.96 -9.09 -7.05
N ASN A 40 -11.37 -10.33 -6.82
CA ASN A 40 -12.55 -10.94 -7.42
C ASN A 40 -13.39 -11.60 -6.34
N ASP A 41 -14.63 -11.96 -6.67
CA ASP A 41 -15.63 -12.59 -5.81
C ASP A 41 -15.02 -13.54 -4.78
N ASN A 42 -14.08 -14.41 -5.16
CA ASN A 42 -13.49 -15.37 -4.23
C ASN A 42 -12.69 -14.77 -3.05
N VAL A 43 -12.14 -13.56 -3.16
CA VAL A 43 -11.37 -12.91 -2.09
C VAL A 43 -12.30 -12.13 -1.15
N LEU A 44 -13.24 -11.36 -1.69
CA LEU A 44 -14.23 -10.60 -0.91
C LEU A 44 -15.27 -11.52 -0.25
N LEU A 45 -15.77 -12.53 -0.97
CA LEU A 45 -16.78 -13.49 -0.49
C LEU A 45 -16.22 -14.47 0.56
N ARG A 46 -14.91 -14.77 0.53
CA ARG A 46 -14.24 -15.54 1.61
C ARG A 46 -13.88 -14.67 2.81
N ALA A 47 -13.60 -13.39 2.63
CA ALA A 47 -13.27 -12.46 3.70
C ALA A 47 -14.51 -11.92 4.44
N ALA A 48 -15.69 -11.88 3.79
CA ALA A 48 -16.86 -11.25 4.36
C ALA A 48 -18.16 -12.03 4.13
N ARG A 49 -18.88 -12.32 5.23
CA ARG A 49 -20.35 -12.42 5.15
C ARG A 49 -20.85 -11.02 4.75
N ALA A 50 -21.83 -10.92 3.86
CA ALA A 50 -22.31 -9.66 3.25
C ALA A 50 -22.48 -8.45 4.20
N ASN A 51 -22.75 -8.70 5.49
CA ASN A 51 -22.88 -7.67 6.54
C ASN A 51 -21.58 -6.95 6.91
N VAL A 52 -20.41 -7.53 6.62
CA VAL A 52 -19.09 -6.94 6.94
C VAL A 52 -18.64 -5.97 5.85
N LEU A 53 -18.98 -6.23 4.58
CA LEU A 53 -18.63 -5.36 3.45
C LEU A 53 -19.25 -3.96 3.58
N SER A 54 -20.47 -3.89 4.12
CA SER A 54 -21.16 -2.64 4.43
C SER A 54 -20.54 -1.85 5.60
N GLN A 55 -19.53 -2.38 6.29
CA GLN A 55 -18.84 -1.69 7.39
C GLN A 55 -17.43 -1.21 7.02
N ILE A 56 -16.89 -1.67 5.88
CA ILE A 56 -15.53 -1.27 5.48
C ILE A 56 -15.58 0.19 4.99
N THR A 57 -14.93 1.07 5.74
CA THR A 57 -14.81 2.50 5.44
C THR A 57 -13.44 2.90 4.92
N VAL A 58 -12.41 2.07 5.16
CA VAL A 58 -11.02 2.30 4.74
C VAL A 58 -10.48 1.00 4.16
N LEU A 59 -9.91 1.07 2.95
CA LEU A 59 -9.30 -0.06 2.27
C LEU A 59 -7.95 0.35 1.70
N ASN A 60 -6.90 -0.40 2.08
CA ASN A 60 -5.55 -0.21 1.57
C ASN A 60 -5.11 -1.43 0.77
N LEU A 61 -4.81 -1.19 -0.50
CA LEU A 61 -4.35 -2.15 -1.51
C LEU A 61 -3.01 -1.69 -2.12
N HIS A 62 -2.29 -0.82 -1.43
CA HIS A 62 -1.01 -0.30 -1.87
C HIS A 62 0.00 -1.42 -2.18
N GLY A 63 0.81 -1.22 -3.23
CA GLY A 63 1.99 -2.05 -3.49
C GLY A 63 1.65 -3.47 -3.95
N ASN A 64 0.49 -3.65 -4.58
CA ASN A 64 0.10 -4.90 -5.20
C ASN A 64 0.41 -4.89 -6.71
N CYS A 65 0.04 -5.95 -7.42
CA CYS A 65 0.18 -6.03 -8.87
C CYS A 65 -1.19 -6.05 -9.55
N LEU A 66 -2.14 -5.31 -8.99
CA LEU A 66 -3.52 -5.29 -9.47
C LEU A 66 -3.59 -4.59 -10.83
N SER A 67 -4.14 -5.30 -11.82
CA SER A 67 -4.51 -4.73 -13.12
C SER A 67 -5.99 -4.31 -13.18
N GLU A 68 -6.79 -4.76 -12.21
CA GLU A 68 -8.21 -4.44 -12.04
C GLU A 68 -8.63 -4.53 -10.57
N ILE A 69 -9.69 -3.80 -10.19
CA ILE A 69 -10.27 -3.80 -8.83
C ILE A 69 -11.78 -4.03 -8.90
N LYS A 70 -12.18 -5.07 -9.63
CA LYS A 70 -13.58 -5.43 -9.82
C LYS A 70 -14.31 -5.60 -8.49
N GLU A 71 -15.61 -5.32 -8.53
CA GLU A 71 -16.55 -5.50 -7.41
C GLU A 71 -16.25 -4.65 -6.16
N ILE A 72 -15.26 -3.77 -6.19
CA ILE A 72 -14.99 -2.81 -5.12
C ILE A 72 -16.16 -1.83 -4.88
N CYS A 73 -16.99 -1.62 -5.91
CA CYS A 73 -18.22 -0.85 -5.83
C CYS A 73 -19.26 -1.44 -4.87
N SER A 74 -19.13 -2.73 -4.48
CA SER A 74 -19.96 -3.35 -3.44
C SER A 74 -19.69 -2.81 -2.03
N LEU A 75 -18.52 -2.17 -1.83
CA LEU A 75 -18.13 -1.53 -0.57
C LEU A 75 -18.79 -0.15 -0.46
N THR A 76 -20.11 -0.13 -0.36
CA THR A 76 -20.92 1.10 -0.40
C THR A 76 -20.62 2.08 0.74
N ALA A 77 -20.04 1.61 1.84
CA ALA A 77 -19.61 2.43 2.97
C ALA A 77 -18.17 2.95 2.87
N LEU A 78 -17.43 2.62 1.80
CA LEU A 78 -16.02 2.98 1.67
C LEU A 78 -15.85 4.50 1.49
N ARG A 79 -14.95 5.07 2.28
CA ARG A 79 -14.61 6.50 2.30
C ARG A 79 -13.15 6.78 1.93
N HIS A 80 -12.25 5.86 2.24
CA HIS A 80 -10.82 5.98 1.93
C HIS A 80 -10.34 4.75 1.16
N LEU A 81 -9.76 4.98 0.00
CA LEU A 81 -9.20 3.94 -0.86
C LEU A 81 -7.76 4.27 -1.23
N THR A 82 -6.83 3.40 -0.88
CA THR A 82 -5.45 3.47 -1.33
C THR A 82 -5.19 2.31 -2.30
N ILE A 83 -4.94 2.63 -3.56
CA ILE A 83 -4.61 1.69 -4.65
C ILE A 83 -3.27 2.07 -5.31
N SER A 84 -2.44 2.84 -4.63
CA SER A 84 -1.16 3.28 -5.16
C SER A 84 -0.17 2.14 -5.36
N CYS A 85 0.80 2.34 -6.26
CA CYS A 85 1.80 1.32 -6.62
C CYS A 85 1.14 0.01 -7.10
N ASN A 86 0.27 0.12 -8.10
CA ASN A 86 -0.38 -1.01 -8.79
C ASN A 86 -0.18 -0.88 -10.32
N LYS A 87 -0.92 -1.65 -11.12
CA LYS A 87 -0.85 -1.65 -12.60
C LYS A 87 -2.19 -1.31 -13.25
N LEU A 88 -2.99 -0.49 -12.57
CA LEU A 88 -4.31 -0.11 -13.05
C LEU A 88 -4.16 0.86 -14.23
N THR A 89 -4.90 0.61 -15.31
CA THR A 89 -4.90 1.46 -16.51
C THR A 89 -6.11 2.39 -16.59
N ARG A 90 -7.13 2.12 -15.76
CA ARG A 90 -8.41 2.81 -15.69
C ARG A 90 -9.02 2.68 -14.29
N LEU A 91 -10.02 3.50 -13.97
CA LEU A 91 -10.67 3.59 -12.66
C LEU A 91 -12.20 3.39 -12.71
N ASP A 92 -12.72 2.74 -13.75
CA ASP A 92 -14.18 2.63 -13.93
C ASP A 92 -14.86 1.81 -12.84
N ASP A 93 -14.14 0.90 -12.20
CA ASP A 93 -14.64 0.07 -11.09
C ASP A 93 -15.04 0.88 -9.85
N ILE A 94 -14.51 2.11 -9.68
CA ILE A 94 -14.85 3.00 -8.56
C ILE A 94 -15.88 4.07 -8.92
N SER A 95 -16.31 4.15 -10.18
CA SER A 95 -17.19 5.22 -10.70
C SER A 95 -18.53 5.35 -9.97
N HIS A 96 -18.98 4.30 -9.28
CA HIS A 96 -20.24 4.24 -8.54
C HIS A 96 -20.03 4.08 -7.03
N MET A 97 -19.03 4.77 -6.47
CA MET A 97 -18.75 4.78 -5.03
C MET A 97 -19.15 6.12 -4.40
N PRO A 98 -20.44 6.31 -4.03
CA PRO A 98 -21.00 7.62 -3.70
C PRO A 98 -20.44 8.24 -2.42
N ASN A 99 -19.83 7.43 -1.54
CA ASN A 99 -19.30 7.87 -0.25
C ASN A 99 -17.78 8.00 -0.24
N LEU A 100 -17.09 7.78 -1.38
CA LEU A 100 -15.64 7.86 -1.43
C LEU A 100 -15.17 9.31 -1.30
N GLU A 101 -14.33 9.58 -0.32
CA GLU A 101 -13.85 10.92 0.03
C GLU A 101 -12.36 11.10 -0.25
N VAL A 102 -11.58 10.04 -0.12
CA VAL A 102 -10.13 10.06 -0.33
C VAL A 102 -9.74 8.89 -1.22
N LEU A 103 -9.03 9.21 -2.28
CA LEU A 103 -8.44 8.23 -3.19
C LEU A 103 -6.95 8.52 -3.32
N ASP A 104 -6.12 7.49 -3.15
CA ASP A 104 -4.72 7.53 -3.61
C ASP A 104 -4.56 6.48 -4.71
N ALA A 105 -4.43 6.95 -5.95
CA ALA A 105 -4.19 6.13 -7.13
C ALA A 105 -2.81 6.38 -7.77
N SER A 106 -1.89 6.99 -7.02
CA SER A 106 -0.54 7.30 -7.50
C SER A 106 0.25 6.05 -7.91
N PHE A 107 1.25 6.20 -8.78
CA PHE A 107 2.10 5.09 -9.23
C PHE A 107 1.29 3.92 -9.82
N ASN A 108 0.36 4.24 -10.72
CA ASN A 108 -0.35 3.32 -11.61
C ASN A 108 -0.09 3.70 -13.08
N GLU A 109 -0.71 2.98 -14.01
CA GLU A 109 -0.61 3.19 -15.46
C GLU A 109 -1.90 3.84 -16.01
N ILE A 110 -2.58 4.67 -15.20
CA ILE A 110 -3.91 5.21 -15.51
C ILE A 110 -3.83 6.15 -16.71
N THR A 111 -4.59 5.82 -17.75
CA THR A 111 -4.63 6.57 -19.02
C THR A 111 -5.83 7.51 -19.14
N THR A 112 -6.80 7.37 -18.23
CA THR A 112 -8.07 8.12 -18.26
C THR A 112 -8.64 8.32 -16.87
N LEU A 113 -9.30 9.46 -16.66
CA LEU A 113 -9.97 9.82 -15.40
C LEU A 113 -11.50 9.73 -15.50
N GLU A 114 -12.05 9.13 -16.57
CA GLU A 114 -13.51 8.94 -16.73
C GLU A 114 -14.14 8.21 -15.54
N GLY A 115 -13.40 7.27 -14.93
CA GLY A 115 -13.81 6.55 -13.72
C GLY A 115 -14.05 7.44 -12.49
N LEU A 116 -13.62 8.70 -12.48
CA LEU A 116 -13.84 9.63 -11.36
C LEU A 116 -15.16 10.41 -11.46
N ARG A 117 -15.84 10.40 -12.62
CA ARG A 117 -17.00 11.29 -12.89
C ARG A 117 -18.17 11.13 -11.91
N GLY A 118 -18.34 9.95 -11.30
CA GLY A 118 -19.43 9.68 -10.36
C GLY A 118 -19.07 9.87 -8.88
N LEU A 119 -17.84 10.29 -8.56
CA LEU A 119 -17.36 10.42 -7.18
C LEU A 119 -17.75 11.75 -6.55
N ALA A 120 -19.05 11.93 -6.28
CA ALA A 120 -19.61 13.20 -5.82
C ALA A 120 -19.08 13.70 -4.45
N GLN A 121 -18.50 12.82 -3.62
CA GLN A 121 -17.99 13.14 -2.29
C GLN A 121 -16.46 13.20 -2.23
N LEU A 122 -15.76 13.06 -3.37
CA LEU A 122 -14.29 13.05 -3.40
C LEU A 122 -13.74 14.42 -3.01
N LYS A 123 -12.88 14.43 -2.00
CA LYS A 123 -12.26 15.62 -1.42
C LYS A 123 -10.75 15.63 -1.63
N GLN A 124 -10.13 14.46 -1.74
CA GLN A 124 -8.68 14.29 -1.89
C GLN A 124 -8.39 13.19 -2.91
N LEU A 125 -7.45 13.46 -3.83
CA LEU A 125 -7.02 12.60 -4.94
C LEU A 125 -5.50 12.58 -5.04
#